data_AF-A0A383B4U4-F1
#
_entry.id   AF-A0A383B4U4-F1
#
_cell.length_a   1.000
_cell.length_b   1.000
_cell.length_c   1.000
_cell.angle_alpha   90.00
_cell.angle_beta   90.00
_cell.angle_gamma   90.00
#
_symmetry.space_group_name_H-M   'P 1'
#
loop_
_entity.id
_entity.type
_entity.pdbx_description
1 polymer ?
#
loop_
_entity_poly.entity_id
_entity_poly.type
_entity_poly.pdbx_seq_one_letter_code
_entity_poly.pdbx_strand_id
1 'polypeptide(L)'
;SGSGSTTLTFNYIIASGAVSNDLDYKDTTALALNSGTIVDASGNTATLTLAVPGASNSLGANKALVIEGAQPTVSAVSATTADGSYKAGDIVAITITFSEEVTVNTDNGTPTLRLETGSTDTVATYASGSGGTTLTFNYTVAAGENSPDLDYASANALAFNSGTIVDVVGNAAVLTLAEPGAANSLGANKALIIDTTVPIISSVALAANNASIVVTFAEAIYNTNGGSGAIETSDFSFSIIGGTATLT
;
A
#
# COMPACT_ATOMS: atom_id res chain seq x y z
N SER A 1 -23.71 -38.69 2.82
CA SER A 1 -23.94 -40.04 3.41
C SER A 1 -25.36 -40.10 3.97
N GLY A 2 -25.94 -41.28 4.22
CA GLY A 2 -27.26 -41.36 4.86
C GLY A 2 -28.14 -42.59 4.61
N SER A 3 -27.69 -43.58 3.81
CA SER A 3 -28.47 -44.78 3.51
C SER A 3 -28.95 -45.51 4.75
N GLY A 4 -30.24 -45.91 4.78
CA GLY A 4 -30.85 -46.59 5.92
C GLY A 4 -31.15 -45.68 7.13
N SER A 5 -31.00 -44.36 6.98
CA SER A 5 -31.32 -43.38 8.01
C SER A 5 -32.38 -42.38 7.53
N THR A 6 -32.87 -41.55 8.46
CA THR A 6 -33.77 -40.43 8.17
C THR A 6 -33.05 -39.16 7.74
N THR A 7 -31.71 -39.20 7.58
CA THR A 7 -30.89 -38.01 7.37
C THR A 7 -29.97 -38.20 6.17
N LEU A 8 -29.91 -37.19 5.30
CA LEU A 8 -28.85 -37.05 4.31
C LEU A 8 -27.89 -35.94 4.74
N THR A 9 -26.60 -36.26 4.80
CA THR A 9 -25.54 -35.29 5.09
C THR A 9 -24.80 -34.92 3.81
N PHE A 10 -24.72 -33.61 3.57
CA PHE A 10 -23.96 -32.98 2.50
C PHE A 10 -22.78 -32.21 3.09
N ASN A 11 -21.65 -32.25 2.40
CA ASN A 11 -20.53 -31.36 2.70
C ASN A 11 -20.60 -30.18 1.74
N TYR A 12 -20.56 -28.97 2.30
CA TYR A 12 -20.41 -27.75 1.53
C TYR A 12 -18.97 -27.26 1.67
N ILE A 13 -18.30 -27.04 0.55
CA ILE A 13 -16.96 -26.47 0.49
C ILE A 13 -17.10 -25.05 -0.05
N ILE A 14 -16.65 -24.08 0.73
CA ILE A 14 -16.65 -22.66 0.35
C ILE A 14 -15.62 -22.48 -0.76
N ALA A 15 -16.05 -21.90 -1.89
CA ALA A 15 -15.11 -21.53 -2.95
C ALA A 15 -14.30 -20.29 -2.53
N SER A 16 -13.04 -20.19 -2.98
CA SER A 16 -12.24 -18.98 -2.77
C SER A 16 -12.95 -17.76 -3.36
N GLY A 17 -13.00 -16.65 -2.63
CA GLY A 17 -13.73 -15.45 -3.05
C GLY A 17 -15.24 -15.50 -2.87
N ALA A 18 -15.81 -16.60 -2.38
CA ALA A 18 -17.26 -16.67 -2.16
C ALA A 18 -17.69 -15.71 -1.05
N VAL A 19 -18.78 -14.99 -1.28
CA VAL A 19 -19.39 -14.08 -0.32
C VAL A 19 -20.89 -14.37 -0.22
N SER A 20 -21.43 -14.30 0.98
CA SER A 20 -22.86 -14.44 1.25
C SER A 20 -23.21 -13.77 2.56
N ASN A 21 -24.20 -12.88 2.53
CA ASN A 21 -24.72 -12.27 3.76
C ASN A 21 -25.65 -13.22 4.53
N ASP A 22 -26.25 -14.20 3.85
CA ASP A 22 -27.02 -15.28 4.45
C ASP A 22 -27.11 -16.47 3.47
N LEU A 23 -26.26 -17.48 3.69
CA LEU A 23 -26.15 -18.62 2.78
C LEU A 23 -27.42 -19.49 2.84
N ASP A 24 -28.05 -19.68 1.68
CA ASP A 24 -29.17 -20.61 1.50
C ASP A 24 -28.95 -21.52 0.28
N TYR A 25 -29.80 -22.53 0.12
CA TYR A 25 -29.89 -23.27 -1.14
C TYR A 25 -30.59 -22.42 -2.21
N LYS A 26 -30.32 -22.73 -3.47
CA LYS A 26 -30.71 -21.89 -4.62
C LYS A 26 -32.22 -21.61 -4.70
N ASP A 27 -33.03 -22.64 -4.50
CA ASP A 27 -34.49 -22.58 -4.57
C ASP A 27 -35.11 -23.87 -3.99
N THR A 28 -36.45 -23.96 -4.01
CA THR A 28 -37.23 -25.10 -3.49
C THR A 28 -36.94 -26.43 -4.20
N THR A 29 -36.22 -26.42 -5.33
CA THR A 29 -35.87 -27.60 -6.15
C THR A 29 -34.39 -27.96 -6.10
N ALA A 30 -33.60 -27.32 -5.23
CA ALA A 30 -32.14 -27.47 -5.20
C ALA A 30 -31.66 -28.91 -4.92
N LEU A 31 -32.46 -29.76 -4.30
CA LEU A 31 -32.15 -31.19 -4.13
C LEU A 31 -32.59 -31.99 -5.38
N ALA A 32 -31.68 -32.12 -6.34
CA ALA A 32 -31.89 -32.90 -7.56
C ALA A 32 -31.25 -34.31 -7.47
N LEU A 33 -31.93 -35.31 -8.03
CA LEU A 33 -31.51 -36.72 -7.93
C LEU A 33 -30.44 -37.16 -8.94
N ASN A 34 -30.13 -36.34 -9.96
CA ASN A 34 -29.24 -36.71 -11.06
C ASN A 34 -29.49 -38.13 -11.62
N SER A 35 -30.75 -38.42 -11.96
CA SER A 35 -31.24 -39.75 -12.40
C SER A 35 -31.27 -40.86 -11.34
N GLY A 36 -30.97 -40.56 -10.08
CA GLY A 36 -31.13 -41.47 -8.93
C GLY A 36 -32.56 -41.53 -8.39
N THR A 37 -32.72 -42.24 -7.27
CA THR A 37 -34.00 -42.33 -6.51
C THR A 37 -33.75 -42.26 -5.01
N ILE A 38 -34.71 -41.69 -4.27
CA ILE A 38 -34.79 -41.78 -2.82
C ILE A 38 -36.15 -42.41 -2.52
N VAL A 39 -36.12 -43.63 -1.98
CA VAL A 39 -37.30 -44.40 -1.62
C VAL A 39 -37.18 -44.89 -0.18
N ASP A 40 -38.32 -45.09 0.48
CA ASP A 40 -38.36 -45.80 1.76
C ASP A 40 -38.26 -47.32 1.57
N ALA A 41 -38.26 -48.06 2.69
CA ALA A 41 -38.20 -49.53 2.66
C ALA A 41 -39.39 -50.20 1.98
N SER A 42 -40.51 -49.49 1.79
CA SER A 42 -41.70 -49.95 1.09
C SER A 42 -41.74 -49.55 -0.38
N GLY A 43 -40.74 -48.80 -0.87
CA GLY A 43 -40.64 -48.35 -2.25
C GLY A 43 -41.37 -47.03 -2.55
N ASN A 44 -41.84 -46.31 -1.52
CA ASN A 44 -42.48 -45.01 -1.72
C ASN A 44 -41.42 -43.96 -2.08
N THR A 45 -41.65 -43.18 -3.14
CA THR A 45 -40.72 -42.12 -3.58
C THR A 45 -40.83 -40.87 -2.69
N ALA A 46 -39.69 -40.31 -2.28
CA ALA A 46 -39.64 -39.10 -1.48
C ALA A 46 -40.08 -37.85 -2.26
N THR A 47 -40.75 -36.92 -1.59
CA THR A 47 -40.96 -35.55 -2.09
C THR A 47 -39.75 -34.70 -1.72
N LEU A 48 -39.13 -34.03 -2.70
CA LEU A 48 -37.86 -33.30 -2.52
C LEU A 48 -38.02 -31.78 -2.52
N THR A 49 -39.25 -31.28 -2.45
CA THR A 49 -39.52 -29.84 -2.36
C THR A 49 -39.01 -29.30 -1.03
N LEU A 50 -37.99 -28.43 -1.10
CA LEU A 50 -37.45 -27.72 0.05
C LEU A 50 -38.35 -26.52 0.41
N ALA A 51 -38.15 -25.95 1.59
CA ALA A 51 -38.80 -24.69 1.96
C ALA A 51 -38.35 -23.55 1.01
N VAL A 52 -39.12 -22.47 0.94
CA VAL A 52 -38.66 -21.28 0.21
C VAL A 52 -37.44 -20.70 0.95
N PRO A 53 -36.34 -20.32 0.27
CA PRO A 53 -35.20 -19.68 0.92
C PRO A 53 -35.63 -18.51 1.82
N GLY A 54 -35.07 -18.45 3.03
CA GLY A 54 -35.46 -17.49 4.08
C GLY A 54 -36.78 -17.78 4.83
N ALA A 55 -37.58 -18.77 4.42
CA ALA A 55 -38.76 -19.20 5.17
C ALA A 55 -38.39 -20.19 6.28
N SER A 56 -39.31 -20.42 7.24
CA SER A 56 -39.11 -21.41 8.31
C SER A 56 -38.70 -22.78 7.74
N ASN A 57 -37.68 -23.40 8.35
CA ASN A 57 -37.03 -24.64 7.92
C ASN A 57 -36.12 -24.54 6.68
N SER A 58 -35.86 -23.35 6.13
CA SER A 58 -34.77 -23.14 5.16
C SER A 58 -33.40 -23.05 5.84
N LEU A 59 -32.32 -23.10 5.07
CA LEU A 59 -30.97 -23.06 5.64
C LEU A 59 -30.70 -21.71 6.32
N GLY A 60 -30.96 -20.60 5.62
CA GLY A 60 -30.73 -19.24 6.14
C GLY A 60 -31.65 -18.89 7.31
N ALA A 61 -32.91 -19.35 7.30
CA ALA A 61 -33.83 -19.12 8.42
C ALA A 61 -33.44 -19.92 9.68
N ASN A 62 -32.82 -21.08 9.52
CA ASN A 62 -32.41 -21.91 10.66
C ASN A 62 -31.11 -21.41 11.29
N LYS A 63 -30.23 -20.79 10.51
CA LYS A 63 -28.98 -20.20 10.98
C LYS A 63 -28.51 -19.12 10.02
N ALA A 64 -28.26 -17.92 10.56
CA ALA A 64 -27.54 -16.89 9.82
C ALA A 64 -26.13 -17.39 9.48
N LEU A 65 -25.86 -17.58 8.19
CA LEU A 65 -24.59 -18.08 7.70
C LEU A 65 -23.95 -17.04 6.79
N VAL A 66 -23.06 -16.24 7.37
CA VAL A 66 -22.24 -15.29 6.62
C VAL A 66 -21.01 -16.02 6.07
N ILE A 67 -20.76 -15.85 4.78
CA ILE A 67 -19.53 -16.26 4.11
C ILE A 67 -18.81 -14.98 3.73
N GLU A 68 -17.60 -14.79 4.25
CA GLU A 68 -16.72 -13.71 3.81
C GLU A 68 -15.41 -14.33 3.32
N GLY A 69 -15.21 -14.24 2.01
CA GLY A 69 -14.10 -14.88 1.32
C GLY A 69 -13.38 -13.94 0.37
N ALA A 70 -13.78 -12.66 0.30
CA ALA A 70 -13.05 -11.66 -0.45
C ALA A 70 -11.65 -11.48 0.17
N GLN A 71 -10.65 -11.28 -0.68
CA GLN A 71 -9.31 -10.93 -0.22
C GLN A 71 -9.17 -9.42 -0.20
N PRO A 72 -8.47 -8.85 0.81
CA PRO A 72 -8.11 -7.44 0.78
C PRO A 72 -7.25 -7.14 -0.44
N THR A 73 -7.54 -6.03 -1.13
CA THR A 73 -6.76 -5.55 -2.28
C THR A 73 -6.26 -4.14 -2.02
N VAL A 74 -5.09 -3.78 -2.57
CA VAL A 74 -4.61 -2.39 -2.50
C VAL A 74 -5.43 -1.52 -3.45
N SER A 75 -6.00 -0.44 -2.92
CA SER A 75 -6.80 0.54 -3.67
C SER A 75 -6.03 1.80 -4.03
N ALA A 76 -5.10 2.25 -3.18
CA ALA A 76 -4.24 3.40 -3.44
C ALA A 76 -2.97 3.42 -2.59
N VAL A 77 -1.93 4.07 -3.12
CA VAL A 77 -0.73 4.45 -2.38
C VAL A 77 -0.61 5.98 -2.38
N SER A 78 -0.33 6.57 -1.23
CA SER A 78 -0.18 8.03 -1.06
C SER A 78 0.83 8.31 0.06
N ALA A 79 0.89 9.55 0.57
CA ALA A 79 1.70 9.91 1.73
C ALA A 79 1.04 11.02 2.55
N THR A 80 1.20 10.97 3.87
CA THR A 80 0.79 12.07 4.77
C THR A 80 1.82 13.19 4.83
N THR A 81 3.09 12.88 4.55
CA THR A 81 4.15 13.86 4.29
C THR A 81 3.74 14.78 3.14
N ALA A 82 3.80 16.10 3.31
CA ALA A 82 3.37 17.07 2.29
C ALA A 82 4.14 16.94 0.97
N ASP A 83 3.66 17.56 -0.11
CA ASP A 83 4.46 17.69 -1.32
C ASP A 83 5.68 18.59 -1.07
N GLY A 84 6.81 18.28 -1.69
CA GLY A 84 8.05 19.05 -1.53
C GLY A 84 9.32 18.24 -1.73
N SER A 85 10.45 18.87 -1.39
CA SER A 85 11.79 18.27 -1.46
C SER A 85 12.28 17.80 -0.10
N TYR A 86 12.87 16.62 -0.07
CA TYR A 86 13.34 15.93 1.13
C TYR A 86 14.80 15.54 0.98
N LYS A 87 15.60 15.85 2.01
CA LYS A 87 17.03 15.57 2.07
C LYS A 87 17.32 14.38 2.98
N ALA A 88 18.58 13.94 2.97
CA ALA A 88 19.04 12.85 3.82
C ALA A 88 18.68 13.08 5.29
N GLY A 89 18.11 12.06 5.93
CA GLY A 89 17.64 12.08 7.31
C GLY A 89 16.16 12.47 7.49
N ASP A 90 15.52 13.06 6.47
CA ASP A 90 14.09 13.34 6.52
C ASP A 90 13.28 12.03 6.44
N ILE A 91 12.08 12.02 7.04
CA ILE A 91 11.17 10.87 7.03
C ILE A 91 9.95 11.18 6.15
N VAL A 92 9.69 10.28 5.21
CA VAL A 92 8.48 10.26 4.38
C VAL A 92 7.55 9.16 4.89
N ALA A 93 6.35 9.56 5.32
CA ALA A 93 5.30 8.67 5.81
C ALA A 93 4.33 8.33 4.67
N ILE A 94 4.55 7.16 4.06
CA ILE A 94 3.79 6.62 2.93
C ILE A 94 2.58 5.85 3.49
N THR A 95 1.42 5.95 2.84
CA THR A 95 0.20 5.25 3.23
C THR A 95 -0.26 4.32 2.12
N ILE A 96 -0.65 3.10 2.48
CA ILE A 96 -1.24 2.10 1.58
C ILE A 96 -2.66 1.81 2.06
N THR A 97 -3.65 2.07 1.21
CA THR A 97 -5.08 1.87 1.52
C THR A 97 -5.58 0.58 0.89
N PHE A 98 -6.14 -0.32 1.70
CA PHE A 98 -6.77 -1.57 1.31
C PHE A 98 -8.28 -1.43 1.14
N SER A 99 -8.90 -2.36 0.40
CA SER A 99 -10.35 -2.43 0.16
C SER A 99 -11.18 -2.73 1.42
N GLU A 100 -10.55 -3.29 2.44
CA GLU A 100 -11.16 -3.64 3.72
C GLU A 100 -10.11 -3.57 4.85
N GLU A 101 -10.56 -3.80 6.09
CA GLU A 101 -9.68 -3.77 7.25
C GLU A 101 -8.68 -4.94 7.21
N VAL A 102 -7.41 -4.64 7.50
CA VAL A 102 -6.35 -5.64 7.51
C VAL A 102 -5.61 -5.65 8.84
N THR A 103 -5.26 -6.85 9.30
CA THR A 103 -4.38 -7.09 10.44
C THR A 103 -2.99 -7.46 9.95
N VAL A 104 -1.98 -6.77 10.48
CA VAL A 104 -0.58 -7.03 10.20
C VAL A 104 0.03 -7.83 11.36
N ASN A 105 0.65 -8.98 11.06
CA ASN A 105 1.50 -9.70 12.01
C ASN A 105 2.97 -9.53 11.61
N THR A 106 3.79 -9.08 12.56
CA THR A 106 5.22 -8.82 12.34
C THR A 106 6.15 -9.77 13.12
N ASP A 107 5.64 -10.84 13.72
CA ASP A 107 6.39 -11.72 14.63
C ASP A 107 7.56 -12.43 13.92
N ASN A 108 7.39 -12.74 12.63
CA ASN A 108 8.37 -13.46 11.81
C ASN A 108 9.06 -12.57 10.75
N GLY A 109 8.68 -11.30 10.69
CA GLY A 109 9.25 -10.32 9.77
C GLY A 109 8.30 -9.16 9.50
N THR A 110 8.83 -8.06 8.96
CA THR A 110 8.09 -6.79 8.84
C THR A 110 7.84 -6.46 7.36
N PRO A 111 6.59 -6.17 6.96
CA PRO A 111 6.29 -5.77 5.59
C PRO A 111 7.10 -4.54 5.15
N THR A 112 7.50 -4.52 3.87
CA THR A 112 8.22 -3.40 3.28
C THR A 112 7.66 -3.02 1.92
N LEU A 113 7.84 -1.75 1.55
CA LEU A 113 7.60 -1.24 0.21
C LEU A 113 8.94 -0.81 -0.40
N ARG A 114 9.36 -1.42 -1.50
CA ARG A 114 10.59 -1.00 -2.21
C ARG A 114 10.34 0.26 -3.04
N LEU A 115 11.18 1.27 -2.84
CA LEU A 115 11.09 2.58 -3.48
C LEU A 115 12.13 2.74 -4.58
N GLU A 116 11.78 3.48 -5.63
CA GLU A 116 12.71 3.92 -6.67
C GLU A 116 13.41 5.20 -6.20
N THR A 117 14.63 5.04 -5.67
CA THR A 117 15.40 6.11 -5.01
C THR A 117 16.68 6.48 -5.76
N GLY A 118 16.81 6.04 -7.02
CA GLY A 118 17.94 6.34 -7.90
C GLY A 118 18.68 5.07 -8.31
N SER A 119 20.02 5.10 -8.31
CA SER A 119 20.80 3.92 -8.79
C SER A 119 20.67 2.70 -7.89
N THR A 120 20.38 2.90 -6.61
CA THR A 120 20.13 1.83 -5.63
C THR A 120 18.82 2.12 -4.93
N ASP A 121 17.89 1.18 -5.06
CA ASP A 121 16.60 1.24 -4.39
C ASP A 121 16.71 0.89 -2.91
N THR A 122 15.88 1.55 -2.12
CA THR A 122 15.73 1.30 -0.69
C THR A 122 14.30 0.88 -0.35
N VAL A 123 14.01 0.68 0.93
CA VAL A 123 12.68 0.24 1.40
C VAL A 123 12.08 1.20 2.42
N ALA A 124 10.78 1.45 2.30
CA ALA A 124 9.94 1.92 3.40
C ALA A 124 9.51 0.71 4.25
N THR A 125 9.49 0.85 5.57
CA THR A 125 9.14 -0.23 6.50
C THR A 125 7.79 0.05 7.15
N TYR A 126 6.96 -0.99 7.32
CA TYR A 126 5.69 -0.89 8.03
C TYR A 126 5.87 -0.26 9.41
N ALA A 127 5.02 0.72 9.72
CA ALA A 127 5.08 1.49 10.96
C ALA A 127 3.80 1.35 11.80
N SER A 128 2.62 1.42 11.19
CA SER A 128 1.33 1.39 11.91
C SER A 128 0.13 1.16 10.98
N GLY A 129 -1.07 0.99 11.57
CA GLY A 129 -2.34 0.91 10.84
C GLY A 129 -3.06 -0.45 10.88
N SER A 130 -2.46 -1.46 11.52
CA SER A 130 -3.10 -2.77 11.74
C SER A 130 -4.46 -2.62 12.43
N GLY A 131 -5.46 -3.36 11.94
CA GLY A 131 -6.86 -3.28 12.37
C GLY A 131 -7.68 -2.20 11.67
N GLY A 132 -7.11 -1.50 10.68
CA GLY A 132 -7.81 -0.52 9.85
C GLY A 132 -7.59 -0.79 8.36
N THR A 133 -8.12 0.08 7.51
CA THR A 133 -7.97 -0.02 6.04
C THR A 133 -6.70 0.62 5.51
N THR A 134 -5.98 1.41 6.30
CA THR A 134 -4.80 2.16 5.83
C THR A 134 -3.60 1.83 6.69
N LEU A 135 -2.55 1.32 6.05
CA LEU A 135 -1.26 1.04 6.66
C LEU A 135 -0.29 2.19 6.37
N THR A 136 0.53 2.56 7.35
CA THR A 136 1.60 3.55 7.19
C THR A 136 2.95 2.86 7.14
N PHE A 137 3.79 3.28 6.21
CA PHE A 137 5.17 2.85 6.02
C PHE A 137 6.08 4.08 6.11
N ASN A 138 7.16 3.98 6.88
CA ASN A 138 8.13 5.07 7.01
C ASN A 138 9.36 4.77 6.16
N TYR A 139 9.75 5.75 5.35
CA TYR A 139 10.98 5.80 4.59
C TYR A 139 11.85 6.92 5.13
N THR A 140 13.09 6.60 5.52
CA THR A 140 14.10 7.58 5.89
C THR A 140 15.05 7.77 4.72
N VAL A 141 15.15 8.99 4.21
CA VAL A 141 16.02 9.32 3.08
C VAL A 141 17.48 9.09 3.47
N ALA A 142 18.20 8.25 2.73
CA ALA A 142 19.62 8.00 2.91
C ALA A 142 20.47 8.91 2.00
N ALA A 143 21.73 9.13 2.39
CA ALA A 143 22.64 9.95 1.57
C ALA A 143 22.92 9.29 0.21
N GLY A 144 22.89 10.09 -0.86
CA GLY A 144 23.14 9.65 -2.23
C GLY A 144 21.89 9.22 -3.00
N GLU A 145 20.74 9.10 -2.33
CA GLU A 145 19.45 8.85 -2.97
C GLU A 145 18.94 10.12 -3.67
N ASN A 146 18.39 9.98 -4.87
CA ASN A 146 17.81 11.09 -5.62
C ASN A 146 16.66 10.58 -6.47
N SER A 147 15.51 11.25 -6.39
CA SER A 147 14.33 10.94 -7.20
C SER A 147 13.58 12.23 -7.52
N PRO A 148 13.34 12.56 -8.80
CA PRO A 148 12.60 13.76 -9.18
C PRO A 148 11.11 13.66 -8.80
N ASP A 149 10.61 12.44 -8.61
CA ASP A 149 9.28 12.16 -8.09
C ASP A 149 9.28 10.73 -7.52
N LEU A 150 9.18 10.61 -6.20
CA LEU A 150 9.31 9.36 -5.48
C LEU A 150 8.10 8.45 -5.78
N ASP A 151 8.38 7.27 -6.33
CA ASP A 151 7.40 6.20 -6.47
C ASP A 151 7.99 4.88 -5.94
N TYR A 152 7.19 3.82 -5.93
CA TYR A 152 7.68 2.47 -5.68
C TYR A 152 8.26 1.83 -6.95
N ALA A 153 9.18 0.89 -6.77
CA ALA A 153 9.97 0.34 -7.87
C ALA A 153 9.15 -0.45 -8.92
N SER A 154 7.98 -0.98 -8.56
CA SER A 154 7.08 -1.71 -9.46
C SER A 154 5.73 -2.03 -8.82
N ALA A 155 4.76 -2.50 -9.60
CA ALA A 155 3.49 -3.03 -9.09
C ALA A 155 3.62 -4.19 -8.07
N ASN A 156 4.79 -4.83 -7.96
CA ASN A 156 5.06 -5.90 -6.99
C ASN A 156 6.01 -5.46 -5.85
N ALA A 157 6.16 -4.15 -5.62
CA ALA A 157 7.12 -3.62 -4.66
C ALA A 157 6.73 -3.80 -3.19
N LEU A 158 5.44 -4.06 -2.90
CA LEU A 158 4.97 -4.36 -1.55
C LEU A 158 5.18 -5.84 -1.23
N ALA A 159 5.90 -6.12 -0.16
CA ALA A 159 6.26 -7.48 0.25
C ALA A 159 5.99 -7.73 1.74
N PHE A 160 5.57 -8.95 2.07
CA PHE A 160 5.33 -9.38 3.46
C PHE A 160 6.60 -9.55 4.29
N ASN A 161 7.71 -9.93 3.65
CA ASN A 161 8.97 -10.35 4.29
C ASN A 161 8.77 -11.29 5.48
N SER A 162 8.08 -12.41 5.27
CA SER A 162 7.74 -13.39 6.32
C SER A 162 6.74 -12.91 7.39
N GLY A 163 6.30 -11.64 7.37
CA GLY A 163 5.10 -11.19 8.07
C GLY A 163 3.82 -11.61 7.34
N THR A 164 2.67 -11.11 7.80
CA THR A 164 1.38 -11.30 7.10
C THR A 164 0.55 -10.01 7.10
N ILE A 165 -0.29 -9.86 6.08
CA ILE A 165 -1.38 -8.87 6.04
C ILE A 165 -2.63 -9.66 5.63
N VAL A 166 -3.57 -9.78 6.56
CA VAL A 166 -4.78 -10.61 6.41
C VAL A 166 -6.02 -9.84 6.83
N ASP A 167 -7.19 -10.21 6.35
CA ASP A 167 -8.46 -9.71 6.89
C ASP A 167 -8.80 -10.33 8.27
N VAL A 168 -10.00 -10.03 8.77
CA VAL A 168 -10.49 -10.54 10.06
C VAL A 168 -10.76 -12.06 10.08
N VAL A 169 -10.99 -12.68 8.91
CA VAL A 169 -11.27 -14.12 8.77
C VAL A 169 -10.05 -14.94 8.32
N GLY A 170 -8.92 -14.26 8.07
CA GLY A 170 -7.63 -14.86 7.75
C GLY A 170 -7.29 -14.94 6.26
N ASN A 171 -8.05 -14.28 5.36
CA ASN A 171 -7.70 -14.22 3.94
C ASN A 171 -6.48 -13.31 3.75
N ALA A 172 -5.47 -13.80 3.01
CA ALA A 172 -4.27 -13.02 2.71
C ALA A 172 -4.58 -11.88 1.73
N ALA A 173 -3.99 -10.71 1.98
CA ALA A 173 -4.14 -9.57 1.08
C ALA A 173 -3.42 -9.79 -0.26
N VAL A 174 -4.04 -9.33 -1.34
CA VAL A 174 -3.42 -9.18 -2.65
C VAL A 174 -2.61 -7.89 -2.65
N LEU A 175 -1.28 -8.02 -2.77
CA LEU A 175 -0.33 -6.90 -2.63
C LEU A 175 0.00 -6.17 -3.93
N THR A 176 -0.64 -6.53 -5.05
CA THR A 176 -0.40 -5.87 -6.33
C THR A 176 -0.82 -4.41 -6.24
N LEU A 177 0.12 -3.52 -6.55
CA LEU A 177 -0.07 -2.08 -6.60
C LEU A 177 -0.49 -1.65 -8.01
N ALA A 178 -0.87 -0.38 -8.17
CA ALA A 178 -0.93 0.23 -9.49
C ALA A 178 0.47 0.21 -10.15
N GLU A 179 0.53 0.39 -11.47
CA GLU A 179 1.83 0.63 -12.12
C GLU A 179 2.37 2.01 -11.67
N PRO A 180 3.69 2.16 -11.45
CA PRO A 180 4.28 3.46 -11.13
C PRO A 180 3.88 4.55 -12.14
N GLY A 181 3.53 5.73 -11.64
CA GLY A 181 2.96 6.85 -12.41
C GLY A 181 1.51 6.69 -12.90
N ALA A 182 0.85 5.54 -12.70
CA ALA A 182 -0.56 5.37 -13.02
C ALA A 182 -1.46 5.91 -11.88
N ALA A 183 -2.74 6.14 -12.19
CA ALA A 183 -3.71 6.56 -11.17
C ALA A 183 -3.66 5.60 -9.95
N ASN A 184 -3.66 6.20 -8.75
CA ASN A 184 -3.50 5.51 -7.47
C ASN A 184 -2.07 5.02 -7.11
N SER A 185 -1.05 5.32 -7.92
CA SER A 185 0.37 5.16 -7.53
C SER A 185 0.85 6.30 -6.63
N LEU A 186 2.03 6.16 -6.01
CA LEU A 186 2.56 7.19 -5.13
C LEU A 186 2.89 8.47 -5.91
N GLY A 187 3.66 8.35 -7.00
CA GLY A 187 4.06 9.50 -7.83
C GLY A 187 2.89 10.14 -8.59
N ALA A 188 1.82 9.39 -8.87
CA ALA A 188 0.60 9.98 -9.42
C ALA A 188 -0.19 10.79 -8.39
N ASN A 189 -0.08 10.43 -7.10
CA ASN A 189 -0.89 11.02 -6.04
C ASN A 189 -0.18 12.14 -5.28
N LYS A 190 1.16 12.16 -5.26
CA LYS A 190 1.98 13.07 -4.46
C LYS A 190 3.22 13.49 -5.25
N ALA A 191 3.67 14.72 -5.06
CA ALA A 191 4.89 15.27 -5.65
C ALA A 191 5.99 15.31 -4.57
N LEU A 192 6.72 14.20 -4.44
CA LEU A 192 7.74 14.02 -3.41
C LEU A 192 9.11 13.94 -4.08
N ILE A 193 9.91 15.00 -3.96
CA ILE A 193 11.25 15.06 -4.56
C ILE A 193 12.26 14.62 -3.50
N ILE A 194 13.08 13.63 -3.84
CA ILE A 194 14.24 13.25 -3.02
C ILE A 194 15.47 13.90 -3.62
N ASP A 195 16.10 14.79 -2.87
CA ASP A 195 17.33 15.48 -3.27
C ASP A 195 18.34 15.44 -2.12
N THR A 196 19.41 14.69 -2.33
CA THR A 196 20.51 14.58 -1.38
C THR A 196 21.81 15.14 -1.93
N THR A 197 21.74 15.79 -3.09
CA THR A 197 22.89 16.45 -3.70
C THR A 197 23.17 17.74 -2.93
N VAL A 198 24.44 17.92 -2.53
CA VAL A 198 24.85 19.10 -1.77
C VAL A 198 25.40 20.16 -2.73
N PRO A 199 25.08 21.45 -2.54
CA PRO A 199 25.63 22.51 -3.37
C PRO A 199 27.14 22.61 -3.20
N ILE A 200 27.84 22.61 -4.32
CA ILE A 200 29.30 22.80 -4.39
C ILE A 200 29.64 24.07 -5.17
N ILE A 201 30.80 24.65 -4.87
CA ILE A 201 31.38 25.70 -5.71
C ILE A 201 31.94 25.04 -6.98
N SER A 202 31.42 25.43 -8.14
CA SER A 202 31.84 24.92 -9.45
C SER A 202 32.98 25.73 -10.07
N SER A 203 33.05 27.04 -9.78
CA SER A 203 34.17 27.88 -10.21
C SER A 203 34.31 29.16 -9.38
N VAL A 204 35.53 29.71 -9.42
CA VAL A 204 35.82 31.06 -8.93
C VAL A 204 36.57 31.80 -10.02
N ALA A 205 36.09 33.00 -10.38
CA ALA A 205 36.68 33.82 -11.42
C ALA A 205 36.83 35.27 -10.96
N LEU A 206 37.91 35.92 -11.38
CA LEU A 206 38.08 37.36 -11.24
C LEU A 206 37.58 38.03 -12.52
N ALA A 207 36.79 39.10 -12.39
CA ALA A 207 36.39 39.90 -13.54
C ALA A 207 37.61 40.49 -14.25
N ALA A 208 37.55 40.65 -15.58
CA ALA A 208 38.68 41.13 -16.39
C ALA A 208 39.19 42.53 -16.00
N ASN A 209 38.35 43.34 -15.36
CA ASN A 209 38.69 44.66 -14.81
C ASN A 209 39.14 44.62 -13.34
N ASN A 210 39.29 43.44 -12.76
CA ASN A 210 39.62 43.18 -11.35
C ASN A 210 38.63 43.75 -10.32
N ALA A 211 37.41 44.13 -10.74
CA ALA A 211 36.45 44.80 -9.86
C ALA A 211 35.60 43.84 -9.01
N SER A 212 35.40 42.60 -9.47
CA SER A 212 34.58 41.61 -8.76
C SER A 212 35.17 40.20 -8.84
N ILE A 213 34.90 39.42 -7.80
CA ILE A 213 35.14 37.97 -7.76
C ILE A 213 33.77 37.31 -7.91
N VAL A 214 33.63 36.42 -8.88
CA VAL A 214 32.43 35.61 -9.11
C VAL A 214 32.67 34.22 -8.58
N VAL A 215 31.87 33.81 -7.60
CA VAL A 215 31.81 32.42 -7.11
C VAL A 215 30.56 31.79 -7.70
N THR A 216 30.73 30.73 -8.48
CA THR A 216 29.62 30.01 -9.11
C THR A 216 29.37 28.73 -8.33
N PHE A 217 28.12 28.48 -7.95
CA PHE A 217 27.69 27.20 -7.39
C PHE A 217 27.18 26.28 -8.50
N ALA A 218 27.21 24.98 -8.27
CA ALA A 218 26.70 23.98 -9.21
C ALA A 218 25.16 23.99 -9.31
N GLU A 219 24.49 24.62 -8.34
CA GLU A 219 23.04 24.74 -8.25
C GLU A 219 22.63 26.07 -7.61
N ALA A 220 21.33 26.33 -7.56
CA ALA A 220 20.79 27.51 -6.89
C ALA A 220 21.00 27.41 -5.37
N ILE A 221 21.38 28.53 -4.75
CA ILE A 221 21.61 28.62 -3.30
C ILE A 221 20.72 29.68 -2.67
N TYR A 222 20.38 29.47 -1.39
CA TYR A 222 19.43 30.27 -0.64
C TYR A 222 19.90 30.47 0.80
N ASN A 223 19.44 31.53 1.47
CA ASN A 223 19.87 31.86 2.84
C ASN A 223 19.01 31.26 3.96
N THR A 224 17.98 30.46 3.62
CA THR A 224 17.17 29.73 4.61
C THR A 224 17.28 28.22 4.43
N ASN A 225 17.08 27.49 5.53
CA ASN A 225 17.07 26.02 5.54
C ASN A 225 15.94 25.40 4.69
N GLY A 226 14.96 26.19 4.25
CA GLY A 226 13.87 25.74 3.38
C GLY A 226 14.17 25.86 1.89
N GLY A 227 15.41 26.19 1.50
CA GLY A 227 15.75 26.40 0.08
C GLY A 227 15.05 27.62 -0.51
N SER A 228 14.90 28.69 0.28
CA SER A 228 14.23 29.92 -0.12
C SER A 228 14.91 31.16 0.46
N GLY A 229 14.54 32.34 -0.03
CA GLY A 229 15.11 33.61 0.42
C GLY A 229 16.31 34.04 -0.40
N ALA A 230 16.44 35.36 -0.59
CA ALA A 230 17.54 35.94 -1.33
C ALA A 230 18.80 35.94 -0.48
N ILE A 231 19.93 35.63 -1.10
CA ILE A 231 21.24 35.75 -0.50
C ILE A 231 21.57 37.25 -0.29
N GLU A 232 21.83 37.66 0.95
CA GLU A 232 22.09 39.05 1.33
C GLU A 232 23.55 39.28 1.74
N THR A 233 23.99 40.54 1.71
CA THR A 233 25.39 40.90 2.03
C THR A 233 25.77 40.65 3.48
N SER A 234 24.78 40.63 4.38
CA SER A 234 24.95 40.31 5.80
C SER A 234 25.12 38.82 6.09
N ASP A 235 24.80 37.94 5.13
CA ASP A 235 24.77 36.50 5.36
C ASP A 235 26.18 35.89 5.43
N PHE A 236 27.19 36.54 4.84
CA PHE A 236 28.56 36.01 4.80
C PHE A 236 29.63 37.10 4.81
N SER A 237 30.81 36.71 5.31
CA SER A 237 32.06 37.45 5.13
C SER A 237 32.97 36.71 4.15
N PHE A 238 33.39 37.34 3.06
CA PHE A 238 34.36 36.76 2.14
C PHE A 238 35.72 37.43 2.33
N SER A 239 36.64 36.75 3.03
CA SER A 239 37.97 37.28 3.32
C SER A 239 38.98 36.86 2.25
N ILE A 240 39.85 37.79 1.86
CA ILE A 240 40.98 37.54 0.96
C ILE A 240 42.28 37.90 1.67
N ILE A 241 43.41 37.34 1.22
CA ILE A 241 44.71 37.72 1.79
C ILE A 241 44.92 39.23 1.59
N GLY A 242 45.01 39.98 2.69
CA GLY A 242 45.18 41.43 2.67
C GLY A 242 43.89 42.27 2.68
N GLY A 243 42.70 41.67 2.82
CA GLY A 243 41.45 42.45 2.92
C GLY A 243 40.16 41.62 3.02
N THR A 244 39.02 42.30 2.90
CA THR A 244 37.69 41.67 2.79
C THR A 244 37.04 42.03 1.46
N ALA A 245 36.31 41.09 0.88
CA ALA A 245 35.41 41.29 -0.24
C ALA A 245 33.96 41.24 0.28
N THR A 246 33.10 42.10 -0.28
CA THR A 246 31.68 42.18 0.07
C THR A 246 30.86 41.71 -1.12
N LEU A 247 29.77 40.98 -0.83
CA LEU A 247 28.76 40.68 -1.83
C LEU A 247 28.15 42.01 -2.30
N THR A 248 27.95 42.17 -3.61
CA THR A 248 27.38 43.36 -4.23
C THR A 248 26.01 43.08 -4.81
#